data_AF-A0A0R3U7K8-F1
#
_entry.id   AF-A0A0R3U7K8-F1
#
_cell.length_a   1.000
_cell.length_b   1.000
_cell.length_c   1.000
_cell.angle_alpha   90.00
_cell.angle_beta   90.00
_cell.angle_gamma   90.00
#
_symmetry.space_group_name_H-M   'P 1'
#
loop_
_entity.id
_entity.type
_entity.pdbx_description
1 polymer ?
#
loop_
_entity_poly.entity_id
_entity_poly.type
_entity_poly.pdbx_seq_one_letter_code
_entity_poly.pdbx_strand_id
1 'polypeptide(L)' 'MKLTTVLFNHFIPFKRVPGSLWGGKQRKIPRLTGSRKAAFMDELLLTQQNERYLSNPYISPEAEATTLAAEQVRKSI' A
#
# COMPACT_ATOMS: atom_id res chain seq x y z
N MET A 1 -2.44 45.52 6.12
CA MET A 1 -2.18 44.08 6.37
C MET A 1 -2.12 43.36 5.03
N LYS A 2 -0.97 42.77 4.66
CA LYS A 2 -0.76 42.01 3.41
C LYS A 2 -0.28 40.59 3.73
N LEU A 3 -1.12 39.80 4.40
CA LEU A 3 -0.74 38.46 4.87
C LEU A 3 -1.26 37.30 4.00
N THR A 4 -1.88 37.56 2.84
CA THR A 4 -2.64 36.52 2.12
C THR A 4 -2.00 36.00 0.83
N THR A 5 -0.86 36.52 0.37
CA THR A 5 -0.32 36.16 -0.97
C THR A 5 0.92 35.26 -0.97
N VAL A 6 1.50 34.89 0.17
CA VAL A 6 2.79 34.16 0.21
C VAL A 6 2.63 32.63 0.29
N LEU A 7 1.44 32.12 0.61
CA LEU A 7 1.27 30.69 0.93
C LEU A 7 1.09 29.76 -0.29
N PHE A 8 0.89 30.30 -1.49
CA PHE A 8 0.61 29.48 -2.67
C PHE A 8 1.85 29.01 -3.46
N ASN A 9 3.04 29.58 -3.20
CA ASN A 9 4.27 29.25 -3.95
C ASN A 9 5.44 28.76 -3.09
N HIS A 10 5.24 28.52 -1.80
CA HIS A 10 6.30 28.07 -0.90
C HIS A 10 6.01 26.69 -0.32
N PHE A 11 5.98 25.68 -1.18
CA PHE A 11 6.48 24.37 -0.77
C PHE A 11 8.00 24.55 -0.58
N ILE A 12 8.39 25.06 0.59
CA ILE A 12 9.77 25.44 0.91
C ILE A 12 10.67 24.24 0.59
N PRO A 13 11.62 24.34 -0.37
CA PRO A 13 12.66 23.35 -0.47
C PRO A 13 13.42 23.41 0.85
N PHE A 14 13.18 22.43 1.74
CA PHE A 14 13.79 22.38 3.06
C PHE A 14 15.31 22.50 2.90
N LYS A 15 15.89 23.68 3.18
CA LYS A 15 17.35 23.85 3.18
C LYS A 15 17.98 23.08 4.35
N ARG A 16 17.27 22.99 5.49
CA ARG A 16 17.59 22.15 6.66
C ARG A 16 16.31 21.74 7.39
N VAL A 17 16.22 20.49 7.84
CA VAL A 17 15.22 20.01 8.81
C VAL A 17 15.95 19.83 10.14
N PRO A 18 15.48 20.40 11.26
CA PRO A 18 16.14 20.22 12.53
C PRO A 18 15.97 18.77 13.02
N GLY A 19 17.06 18.11 13.39
CA GLY A 19 17.04 16.73 13.88
C GLY A 19 16.78 15.70 12.79
N SER A 20 15.88 14.74 13.06
CA SER A 20 15.59 13.65 12.13
C SER A 20 14.77 14.12 10.92
N LEU A 21 15.14 13.67 9.72
CA LEU A 21 14.46 14.02 8.48
C LEU A 21 13.03 13.47 8.38
N TRP A 22 12.78 12.31 8.99
CA TRP A 22 11.53 11.54 8.81
C TRP A 22 10.67 11.49 10.08
N GLY A 23 11.21 11.93 11.22
CA GLY A 23 10.56 11.88 12.53
C GLY A 23 10.44 13.24 13.20
N GLY A 24 9.67 13.29 14.29
CA GLY A 24 9.48 14.51 15.08
C GLY A 24 8.43 15.49 14.51
N LYS A 25 8.32 16.66 15.16
CA LYS A 25 7.29 17.68 14.85
C LYS A 25 7.54 18.37 13.50
N GLN A 26 8.79 18.55 13.11
CA GLN A 26 9.17 19.12 11.81
C GLN A 26 9.93 18.07 11.01
N ARG A 27 9.37 17.65 9.87
CA ARG A 27 9.92 16.59 9.02
C ARG A 27 9.80 16.93 7.54
N LYS A 28 10.65 16.30 6.72
CA LYS A 28 10.56 16.40 5.27
C LYS A 28 9.36 15.58 4.78
N ILE A 29 8.37 16.26 4.21
CA ILE A 29 7.21 15.59 3.60
C ILE A 29 7.54 15.31 2.13
N PRO A 30 7.66 14.05 1.70
CA PRO A 30 7.92 13.72 0.31
C PRO A 30 6.70 14.07 -0.55
N ARG A 31 6.92 14.64 -1.73
CA ARG A 31 5.83 15.00 -2.64
C ARG A 31 5.24 13.74 -3.29
N LEU A 32 3.92 13.77 -3.48
CA LEU A 32 3.19 12.77 -4.24
C LEU A 32 3.27 13.13 -5.73
N THR A 33 4.22 12.51 -6.44
CA THR A 33 4.40 12.71 -7.88
C THR A 33 3.37 11.93 -8.69
N GLY A 34 3.13 12.31 -9.95
CA GLY A 34 2.23 11.57 -10.85
C GLY A 34 2.62 10.10 -11.02
N SER A 35 3.92 9.81 -11.15
CA SER A 35 4.45 8.44 -11.21
C SER A 35 4.12 7.61 -9.98
N ARG A 36 4.20 8.20 -8.78
CA ARG A 36 3.84 7.52 -7.52
C ARG A 36 2.34 7.24 -7.43
N LYS A 37 1.51 8.16 -7.94
CA LYS A 37 0.07 7.93 -8.03
C LYS A 37 -0.25 6.79 -8.99
N ALA A 38 0.38 6.78 -10.17
CA ALA A 38 0.18 5.72 -11.16
C ALA A 38 0.56 4.35 -10.61
N ALA A 39 1.78 4.21 -10.06
CA ALA A 39 2.23 2.95 -9.46
C ALA A 39 1.30 2.45 -8.34
N PHE A 40 0.82 3.35 -7.49
CA PHE A 40 -0.17 2.99 -6.45
C PHE A 40 -1.48 2.49 -7.05
N MET A 41 -1.97 3.13 -8.12
CA MET A 41 -3.19 2.68 -8.81
C MET A 41 -3.00 1.31 -9.47
N ASP A 42 -1.82 1.04 -10.05
CA ASP A 42 -1.51 -0.26 -10.65
C ASP A 42 -1.57 -1.38 -9.61
N GLU A 43 -0.97 -1.17 -8.43
CA GLU A 43 -1.04 -2.12 -7.30
C GLU A 43 -2.48 -2.32 -6.80
N LEU A 44 -3.26 -1.24 -6.73
CA LEU A 44 -4.66 -1.29 -6.32
C LEU A 44 -5.50 -2.15 -7.27
N LEU A 45 -5.33 -1.96 -8.59
CA LEU A 45 -6.06 -2.72 -9.61
C LEU A 45 -5.72 -4.21 -9.57
N LEU A 46 -4.44 -4.55 -9.37
CA LEU A 46 -4.01 -5.94 -9.18
C LEU A 46 -4.64 -6.56 -7.93
N THR A 47 -4.68 -5.79 -6.83
CA THR A 47 -5.30 -6.27 -5.58
C THR A 47 -6.79 -6.54 -5.77
N GLN A 48 -7.51 -5.61 -6.42
CA GLN A 48 -8.93 -5.79 -6.73
C GLN A 48 -9.18 -7.01 -7.61
N GLN A 49 -8.32 -7.24 -8.60
CA GLN A 49 -8.41 -8.42 -9.45
C GLN A 49 -8.21 -9.70 -8.63
N ASN A 50 -7.20 -9.74 -7.77
CA ASN A 50 -6.92 -10.89 -6.90
C ASN A 50 -8.09 -11.19 -5.95
N GLU A 51 -8.65 -10.16 -5.30
CA GLU A 51 -9.81 -10.31 -4.42
C GLU A 51 -10.98 -10.96 -5.15
N ARG A 52 -11.24 -10.55 -6.40
CA ARG A 52 -12.31 -11.12 -7.22
C ARG A 52 -12.10 -12.60 -7.54
N TYR A 53 -10.85 -13.01 -7.81
CA TYR A 53 -10.56 -14.42 -8.09
C TYR A 53 -10.56 -15.28 -6.83
N LEU A 54 -10.15 -14.71 -5.70
CA LEU A 54 -10.07 -15.42 -4.43
C LEU A 54 -11.40 -15.47 -3.67
N SER A 55 -12.40 -14.66 -4.06
CA SER A 55 -13.69 -14.61 -3.37
C SER A 55 -14.54 -15.87 -3.54
N ASN A 56 -14.35 -16.61 -4.63
CA ASN A 56 -15.20 -17.73 -5.02
C ASN A 56 -14.37 -19.03 -5.12
N PRO A 57 -14.07 -19.68 -3.98
CA PRO A 57 -13.35 -20.94 -3.99
C PRO A 57 -14.20 -22.04 -4.65
N TYR A 58 -13.53 -22.93 -5.38
CA TYR A 58 -14.17 -24.08 -6.03
C TYR A 58 -14.61 -25.15 -5.02
N ILE A 59 -13.86 -25.30 -3.93
CA ILE A 59 -14.11 -26.27 -2.87
C ILE A 59 -14.58 -25.52 -1.64
N SER A 60 -15.59 -26.05 -0.95
CA SER A 60 -16.01 -25.47 0.34
C SER A 60 -14.93 -25.75 1.39
N PRO A 61 -14.75 -24.86 2.38
CA PRO A 61 -13.72 -25.05 3.41
C PRO A 61 -13.87 -26.37 4.19
N GLU A 62 -15.10 -26.89 4.34
CA GLU A 62 -15.38 -28.18 4.97
C GLU A 62 -14.90 -29.37 4.11
N ALA A 63 -15.09 -29.30 2.79
CA ALA A 63 -14.61 -30.30 1.85
C ALA A 63 -13.08 -30.22 1.67
N GLU A 64 -12.50 -29.03 1.76
CA GLU A 64 -11.05 -28.86 1.81
C GLU A 64 -10.48 -29.54 3.06
N ALA A 65 -11.01 -29.28 4.25
CA ALA A 65 -10.49 -29.84 5.50
C ALA A 65 -10.47 -31.38 5.54
N THR A 66 -11.45 -32.03 4.92
CA THR A 66 -11.53 -33.50 4.85
C THR A 66 -10.59 -34.11 3.81
N THR A 67 -10.39 -33.44 2.67
CA THR A 67 -9.49 -33.90 1.60
C THR A 67 -8.02 -33.62 1.92
N LEU A 68 -7.71 -32.55 2.67
CA LEU A 68 -6.35 -32.12 3.00
C LEU A 68 -5.56 -33.19 3.76
N ALA A 69 -6.19 -33.86 4.73
CA ALA A 69 -5.54 -34.92 5.51
C ALA A 69 -5.14 -36.12 4.63
N ALA A 70 -5.98 -36.48 3.65
CA ALA A 70 -5.69 -37.57 2.72
C ALA A 70 -4.59 -37.20 1.71
N GLU A 71 -4.50 -35.95 1.28
CA GLU A 71 -3.43 -35.47 0.40
C GLU A 71 -2.07 -35.37 1.10
N GLN A 72 -2.04 -34.92 2.35
CA GLN A 72 -0.78 -34.80 3.12
C GLN A 72 -0.11 -36.16 3.32
N VAL A 73 -0.91 -37.19 3.61
CA VAL A 73 -0.41 -38.58 3.77
C VAL A 73 0.14 -39.13 2.45
N ARG A 74 -0.47 -38.80 1.29
CA ARG A 74 0.06 -39.19 -0.03
C ARG A 74 1.39 -38.53 -0.38
N LYS A 75 1.63 -37.29 0.08
CA LYS A 75 2.87 -36.54 -0.22
C LYS A 75 4.05 -36.93 0.70
N SER A 76 3.79 -37.62 1.80
CA SER A 76 4.82 -38.06 2.77
C SER A 76 5.40 -39.45 2.49
N ILE A 77 4.92 -40.13 1.45
CA ILE A 77 5.42 -41.42 0.94
C ILE A 77 6.24 -41.13 -0.32
#